data_AF-A0A8K0FXU7-F1
#
_entry.id   AF-A0A8K0FXU7-F1
#
_cell.length_a   1.000
_cell.length_b   1.000
_cell.length_c   1.000
_cell.angle_alpha   90.00
_cell.angle_beta   90.00
_cell.angle_gamma   90.00
#
_symmetry.space_group_name_H-M   'P 1'
#
loop_
_entity.id
_entity.type
_entity.pdbx_description
1 polymer ?
#
loop_
_entity_poly.entity_id
_entity_poly.type
_entity_poly.pdbx_seq_one_letter_code
_entity_poly.pdbx_strand_id
1 'polypeptide(L)'
;MNKARETDETQVKDRLRKEYIRRVRKILKSKLNIKNKMLAIGEIAVLVLQYSFEVINWKIKQLENIDRQTRTYKMHHPKADIDHLYTSRKDGGRGLMQVVGAYKAAIINLSYYLHSKENNKYVGIIKRIDQDLQTGQSIMKIAKKISEEIQTEERGNETEENTKNKIKNKILEWVEKQMYGQYSRAV
;
A
#
# COMPACT_ATOMS: atom_id res chain seq x y z
N MET A 1 -23.63 -20.28 16.42
CA MET A 1 -23.41 -18.81 16.40
C MET A 1 -22.35 -18.34 15.39
N ASN A 2 -21.25 -19.08 15.14
CA ASN A 2 -20.15 -18.59 14.28
C ASN A 2 -20.51 -18.39 12.79
N LYS A 3 -21.33 -19.28 12.21
CA LYS A 3 -21.69 -19.22 10.78
C LYS A 3 -22.52 -17.97 10.41
N ALA A 4 -23.34 -17.46 11.34
CA ALA A 4 -24.13 -16.24 11.12
C ALA A 4 -23.23 -15.00 11.08
N ARG A 5 -22.29 -14.86 12.03
CA ARG A 5 -21.30 -13.76 12.04
C ARG A 5 -20.44 -13.71 10.78
N GLU A 6 -19.98 -14.86 10.30
CA GLU A 6 -19.21 -14.94 9.05
C GLU A 6 -20.03 -14.48 7.83
N THR A 7 -21.33 -14.79 7.83
CA THR A 7 -22.24 -14.37 6.76
C THR A 7 -22.45 -12.85 6.79
N ASP A 8 -22.59 -12.26 7.98
CA ASP A 8 -22.73 -10.81 8.13
C ASP A 8 -21.44 -10.07 7.75
N GLU A 9 -20.28 -10.57 8.17
CA GLU A 9 -18.97 -9.96 7.85
C GLU A 9 -18.70 -9.97 6.34
N THR A 10 -19.02 -11.07 5.65
CA THR A 10 -18.87 -11.17 4.20
C THR A 10 -19.79 -10.21 3.46
N GLN A 11 -21.03 -10.05 3.91
CA GLN A 11 -21.97 -9.07 3.34
C GLN A 11 -21.48 -7.63 3.54
N VAL A 12 -20.95 -7.29 4.73
CA VAL A 12 -20.41 -5.97 5.00
C VAL A 12 -19.20 -5.67 4.12
N LYS A 13 -18.26 -6.62 3.98
CA LYS A 13 -17.11 -6.48 3.07
C LYS A 13 -17.54 -6.24 1.63
N ASP A 14 -18.53 -6.97 1.14
CA ASP A 14 -19.05 -6.81 -0.22
C ASP A 14 -19.71 -5.43 -0.41
N ARG A 15 -20.51 -4.98 0.56
CA ARG A 15 -21.11 -3.63 0.55
C ARG A 15 -20.04 -2.53 0.51
N LEU A 16 -19.02 -2.63 1.36
CA LEU A 16 -17.90 -1.68 1.40
C LEU A 16 -17.13 -1.65 0.09
N ARG A 17 -16.86 -2.83 -0.49
CA ARG A 17 -16.21 -2.95 -1.80
C ARG A 17 -17.05 -2.30 -2.91
N LYS A 18 -18.36 -2.57 -2.95
CA LYS A 18 -19.28 -1.95 -3.93
C LYS A 18 -19.29 -0.44 -3.80
N GLU A 19 -19.34 0.09 -2.57
CA GLU A 19 -19.30 1.52 -2.31
C GLU A 19 -17.97 2.17 -2.70
N TYR A 20 -16.84 1.53 -2.37
CA TYR A 20 -15.51 1.95 -2.81
C TYR A 20 -15.46 2.07 -4.34
N ILE A 21 -15.85 1.02 -5.06
CA ILE A 21 -15.86 1.00 -6.53
C ILE A 21 -16.80 2.08 -7.09
N ARG A 22 -17.97 2.26 -6.49
CA ARG A 22 -18.93 3.30 -6.88
C ARG A 22 -18.31 4.68 -6.77
N ARG A 23 -17.58 4.98 -5.69
CA ARG A 23 -16.87 6.26 -5.49
C ARG A 23 -15.75 6.44 -6.52
N VAL A 24 -14.91 5.43 -6.72
CA VAL A 24 -13.84 5.45 -7.74
C VAL A 24 -14.42 5.77 -9.12
N ARG A 25 -15.48 5.09 -9.55
CA ARG A 25 -16.14 5.33 -10.84
C ARG A 25 -16.70 6.76 -10.96
N LYS A 26 -17.31 7.29 -9.90
CA LYS A 26 -17.80 8.68 -9.89
C LYS A 26 -16.66 9.69 -10.03
N ILE A 27 -15.57 9.50 -9.26
CA ILE A 27 -14.39 10.38 -9.33
C ILE A 27 -13.77 10.34 -10.73
N LEU A 28 -13.67 9.15 -11.32
CA LEU A 28 -13.11 8.98 -12.67
C LEU A 28 -13.92 9.70 -13.76
N LYS A 29 -15.25 9.65 -13.66
CA LYS A 29 -16.17 10.34 -14.56
C LYS A 29 -16.20 11.86 -14.37
N SER A 30 -15.64 12.37 -13.27
CA SER A 30 -15.58 13.81 -13.03
C SER A 30 -14.64 14.53 -14.00
N LYS A 31 -14.82 15.86 -14.13
CA LYS A 31 -13.94 16.74 -14.90
C LYS A 31 -12.67 17.16 -14.15
N LEU A 32 -12.35 16.52 -13.01
CA LEU A 32 -11.13 16.79 -12.26
C LEU A 32 -9.88 16.43 -13.07
N ASN A 33 -8.80 17.17 -12.87
CA ASN A 33 -7.50 16.82 -13.43
C ASN A 33 -6.97 15.51 -12.79
N ILE A 34 -5.99 14.86 -13.41
CA ILE A 34 -5.46 13.56 -12.95
C ILE A 34 -4.92 13.66 -11.52
N LYS A 35 -4.23 14.75 -11.17
CA LYS A 35 -3.70 14.98 -9.81
C LYS A 35 -4.82 14.94 -8.77
N ASN A 36 -5.90 15.69 -9.00
CA ASN A 36 -7.05 15.79 -8.12
C ASN A 36 -7.88 14.50 -8.12
N LYS A 37 -7.93 13.76 -9.22
CA LYS A 37 -8.55 12.43 -9.26
C LYS A 37 -7.83 11.44 -8.35
N MET A 38 -6.49 11.40 -8.40
CA MET A 38 -5.70 10.52 -7.53
C MET A 38 -5.87 10.88 -6.05
N LEU A 39 -5.81 12.17 -5.73
CA LEU A 39 -6.07 12.67 -4.36
C LEU A 39 -7.49 12.29 -3.90
N ALA A 40 -8.52 12.56 -4.70
CA ALA A 40 -9.90 12.23 -4.37
C ALA A 40 -10.13 10.73 -4.18
N ILE A 41 -9.42 9.86 -4.91
CA ILE A 41 -9.52 8.41 -4.68
C ILE A 41 -9.00 8.06 -3.28
N GLY A 42 -7.84 8.61 -2.89
CA GLY A 42 -7.32 8.43 -1.54
C GLY A 42 -8.26 8.98 -0.47
N GLU A 43 -8.65 10.24 -0.59
CA GLU A 43 -9.44 10.94 0.43
C GLU A 43 -10.91 10.53 0.48
N ILE A 44 -11.51 10.06 -0.62
CA ILE A 44 -12.95 9.79 -0.66
C ILE A 44 -13.24 8.30 -0.79
N ALA A 45 -12.51 7.57 -1.63
CA ALA A 45 -12.76 6.15 -1.82
C ALA A 45 -12.11 5.31 -0.71
N VAL A 46 -10.81 5.49 -0.45
CA VAL A 46 -10.10 4.67 0.56
C VAL A 46 -10.66 4.89 1.96
N LEU A 47 -11.12 6.09 2.32
CA LEU A 47 -11.77 6.35 3.61
C LEU A 47 -12.97 5.43 3.90
N VAL A 48 -13.68 4.94 2.87
CA VAL A 48 -14.77 3.96 3.05
C VAL A 48 -14.25 2.66 3.66
N LEU A 49 -13.11 2.21 3.17
CA LEU A 49 -12.48 0.98 3.63
C LEU A 49 -11.75 1.21 4.95
N GLN A 50 -11.18 2.40 5.14
CA GLN A 50 -10.37 2.73 6.32
C GLN A 50 -11.11 2.52 7.65
N TYR A 51 -12.38 2.94 7.73
CA TYR A 51 -13.19 2.71 8.93
C TYR A 51 -13.31 1.22 9.29
N SER A 52 -13.21 0.34 8.31
CA SER A 52 -13.35 -1.11 8.51
C SER A 52 -12.02 -1.84 8.73
N PHE A 53 -10.87 -1.21 8.49
CA PHE A 53 -9.57 -1.88 8.54
C PHE A 53 -9.24 -2.46 9.92
N GLU A 54 -9.60 -1.73 10.97
CA GLU A 54 -9.29 -2.10 12.35
C GLU A 54 -10.41 -2.96 12.99
N VAL A 55 -11.62 -2.87 12.45
CA VAL A 55 -12.82 -3.52 13.02
C VAL A 55 -13.09 -4.88 12.39
N ILE A 56 -12.84 -5.00 11.09
CA ILE A 56 -13.16 -6.18 10.28
C ILE A 56 -11.86 -6.86 9.85
N ASN A 57 -11.82 -8.19 9.91
CA ASN A 57 -10.62 -8.93 9.54
C ASN A 57 -10.42 -9.00 8.02
N TRP A 58 -9.68 -8.05 7.46
CA TRP A 58 -9.35 -8.02 6.05
C TRP A 58 -8.20 -8.97 5.70
N LYS A 59 -8.43 -9.86 4.72
CA LYS A 59 -7.33 -10.62 4.13
C LYS A 59 -6.59 -9.74 3.13
N ILE A 60 -5.25 -9.75 3.16
CA ILE A 60 -4.41 -8.97 2.23
C ILE A 60 -4.80 -9.23 0.77
N LYS A 61 -5.02 -10.50 0.38
CA LYS A 61 -5.48 -10.89 -0.97
C LYS A 61 -6.79 -10.21 -1.40
N GLN A 62 -7.70 -9.93 -0.46
CA GLN A 62 -8.95 -9.22 -0.76
C GLN A 62 -8.68 -7.74 -1.07
N LEU A 63 -7.80 -7.11 -0.28
CA LEU A 63 -7.39 -5.72 -0.48
C LEU A 63 -6.59 -5.56 -1.79
N GLU A 64 -5.69 -6.48 -2.10
CA GLU A 64 -4.97 -6.52 -3.38
C GLU A 64 -5.91 -6.63 -4.58
N ASN A 65 -7.00 -7.38 -4.46
CA ASN A 65 -8.01 -7.48 -5.51
C ASN A 65 -8.77 -6.15 -5.71
N ILE A 66 -9.02 -5.41 -4.62
CA ILE A 66 -9.60 -4.06 -4.69
C ILE A 66 -8.62 -3.11 -5.39
N ASP A 67 -7.33 -3.16 -5.04
CA ASP A 67 -6.28 -2.39 -5.71
C ASP A 67 -6.20 -2.73 -7.21
N ARG A 68 -6.19 -4.02 -7.57
CA ARG A 68 -6.16 -4.49 -8.96
C ARG A 68 -7.38 -3.99 -9.76
N GLN A 69 -8.57 -4.03 -9.16
CA GLN A 69 -9.77 -3.47 -9.78
C GLN A 69 -9.67 -1.96 -9.97
N THR A 70 -9.10 -1.24 -9.01
CA THR A 70 -8.84 0.20 -9.13
C THR A 70 -7.96 0.51 -10.33
N ARG A 71 -6.89 -0.28 -10.55
CA ARG A 71 -6.00 -0.16 -11.72
C ARG A 71 -6.71 -0.46 -13.05
N THR A 72 -7.67 -1.39 -13.05
CA THR A 72 -8.38 -1.83 -14.26
C THR A 72 -9.26 -0.73 -14.87
N TYR A 73 -9.65 0.29 -14.10
CA TYR A 73 -10.45 1.42 -14.60
C TYR A 73 -9.67 2.39 -15.52
N LYS A 74 -8.62 1.91 -16.21
CA LYS A 74 -7.88 2.57 -17.30
C LYS A 74 -7.42 4.01 -16.99
N MET A 75 -6.93 4.25 -15.78
CA MET A 75 -6.25 5.52 -15.47
C MET A 75 -4.86 5.61 -16.13
N HIS A 76 -4.32 4.47 -16.56
CA HIS A 76 -2.96 4.29 -17.03
C HIS A 76 -2.92 3.34 -18.24
N HIS A 77 -1.86 3.44 -19.02
CA HIS A 77 -1.59 2.50 -20.11
C HIS A 77 -1.37 1.08 -19.53
N PRO A 78 -1.82 0.00 -20.19
CA PRO A 78 -1.69 -1.37 -19.66
C PRO A 78 -0.24 -1.81 -19.39
N LYS A 79 0.72 -1.23 -20.12
CA LYS A 79 2.17 -1.46 -19.93
C LYS A 79 2.85 -0.42 -19.02
N ALA A 80 2.07 0.47 -18.40
CA ALA A 80 2.65 1.44 -17.48
C ALA A 80 3.18 0.72 -16.23
N ASP A 81 4.30 1.21 -15.73
CA ASP A 81 4.87 0.71 -14.50
C ASP A 81 3.89 0.92 -13.32
N ILE A 82 3.69 -0.16 -12.56
CA ILE A 82 2.76 -0.19 -11.42
C ILE A 82 3.36 0.57 -10.25
N ASP A 83 4.67 0.50 -10.07
CA ASP A 83 5.31 1.14 -8.91
C ASP A 83 5.23 2.66 -9.07
N HIS A 84 5.47 3.17 -10.29
CA HIS A 84 5.28 4.58 -10.66
C HIS A 84 3.88 5.13 -10.35
N LEU A 85 2.84 4.29 -10.41
CA LEU A 85 1.47 4.68 -10.07
C LEU A 85 1.32 5.02 -8.59
N TYR A 86 1.98 4.26 -7.71
CA TYR A 86 1.90 4.40 -6.26
C TYR A 86 2.95 5.33 -5.68
N THR A 87 4.09 5.50 -6.37
CA THR A 87 5.11 6.48 -6.00
C THR A 87 4.52 7.87 -5.88
N SER A 88 4.94 8.60 -4.83
CA SER A 88 4.45 9.95 -4.59
C SER A 88 4.79 10.88 -5.76
N ARG A 89 4.00 11.93 -5.94
CA ARG A 89 4.30 12.92 -7.00
C ARG A 89 5.56 13.73 -6.73
N LYS A 90 5.95 13.86 -5.45
CA LYS A 90 7.20 14.56 -5.07
C LYS A 90 8.42 13.78 -5.57
N ASP A 91 8.30 12.45 -5.63
CA ASP A 91 9.35 11.54 -6.07
C ASP A 91 9.19 11.16 -7.56
N GLY A 92 8.43 11.94 -8.33
CA GLY A 92 8.26 11.75 -9.78
C GLY A 92 7.17 10.75 -10.19
N GLY A 93 6.40 10.20 -9.25
CA GLY A 93 5.30 9.25 -9.48
C GLY A 93 3.93 9.88 -9.77
N ARG A 94 2.86 9.08 -9.66
CA ARG A 94 1.46 9.53 -9.87
C ARG A 94 0.65 9.71 -8.59
N GLY A 95 1.12 9.17 -7.47
CA GLY A 95 0.56 9.38 -6.14
C GLY A 95 -0.84 8.81 -5.94
N LEU A 96 -1.17 7.67 -6.56
CA LEU A 96 -2.36 6.93 -6.19
C LEU A 96 -2.13 6.28 -4.81
N MET A 97 -3.07 6.43 -3.89
CA MET A 97 -2.97 5.74 -2.59
C MET A 97 -3.26 4.24 -2.76
N GLN A 98 -2.34 3.40 -2.32
CA GLN A 98 -2.53 1.95 -2.28
C GLN A 98 -3.47 1.55 -1.14
N VAL A 99 -4.48 0.73 -1.42
CA VAL A 99 -5.41 0.25 -0.39
C VAL A 99 -4.70 -0.64 0.63
N VAL A 100 -3.82 -1.54 0.17
CA VAL A 100 -3.00 -2.38 1.07
C VAL A 100 -2.08 -1.53 1.94
N GLY A 101 -1.43 -0.51 1.37
CA GLY A 101 -0.58 0.41 2.12
C GLY A 101 -1.36 1.18 3.19
N ALA A 102 -2.55 1.67 2.85
CA ALA A 102 -3.44 2.34 3.81
C ALA A 102 -3.88 1.42 4.95
N TYR A 103 -4.15 0.14 4.66
CA TYR A 103 -4.45 -0.88 5.68
C TYR A 103 -3.26 -1.11 6.61
N LYS A 104 -2.07 -1.36 6.05
CA LYS A 104 -0.84 -1.56 6.83
C LYS A 104 -0.57 -0.37 7.77
N ALA A 105 -0.69 0.85 7.24
CA ALA A 105 -0.53 2.09 8.01
C ALA A 105 -1.56 2.22 9.14
N ALA A 106 -2.84 1.94 8.87
CA ALA A 106 -3.89 2.00 9.89
C ALA A 106 -3.61 1.05 11.07
N ILE A 107 -3.24 -0.20 10.77
CA ILE A 107 -2.93 -1.21 11.80
C ILE A 107 -1.71 -0.81 12.65
N ILE A 108 -0.64 -0.31 12.03
CA ILE A 108 0.54 0.17 12.75
C ILE A 108 0.19 1.36 13.64
N ASN A 109 -0.56 2.33 13.11
CA ASN A 109 -0.98 3.52 13.85
C ASN A 109 -1.85 3.16 15.06
N LEU A 110 -2.79 2.23 14.90
CA LEU A 110 -3.61 1.75 16.01
C LEU A 110 -2.76 1.03 17.07
N SER A 111 -1.84 0.16 16.65
CA SER A 111 -0.90 -0.50 17.56
C SER A 111 -0.09 0.52 18.36
N TYR A 112 0.48 1.53 17.70
CA TYR A 112 1.21 2.62 18.34
C TYR A 112 0.32 3.41 19.31
N TYR A 113 -0.92 3.73 18.92
CA TYR A 113 -1.89 4.41 19.79
C TYR A 113 -2.14 3.62 21.07
N LEU A 114 -2.39 2.31 20.95
CA LEU A 114 -2.60 1.44 22.10
C LEU A 114 -1.36 1.42 23.01
N HIS A 115 -0.15 1.35 22.46
CA HIS A 115 1.08 1.41 23.25
C HIS A 115 1.31 2.76 23.92
N SER A 116 1.02 3.88 23.26
CA SER A 116 1.31 5.23 23.79
C SER A 116 0.37 5.70 24.93
N LYS A 117 -0.87 5.19 25.00
CA LYS A 117 -1.90 5.66 25.96
C LYS A 117 -2.16 4.68 27.09
N GLU A 118 -1.10 4.25 27.77
CA GLU A 118 -1.17 3.25 28.86
C GLU A 118 -1.99 3.68 30.07
N ASN A 119 -2.08 4.98 30.35
CA ASN A 119 -2.83 5.50 31.49
C ASN A 119 -4.35 5.49 31.31
N ASN A 120 -4.87 5.09 30.13
CA ASN A 120 -6.30 5.00 29.88
C ASN A 120 -6.83 3.60 30.23
N LYS A 121 -7.79 3.54 31.18
CA LYS A 121 -8.45 2.30 31.62
C LYS A 121 -9.01 1.46 30.48
N TYR A 122 -9.60 2.09 29.45
CA TYR A 122 -10.20 1.39 28.31
C TYR A 122 -9.13 0.76 27.40
N VAL A 123 -8.01 1.46 27.18
CA VAL A 123 -6.87 0.94 26.41
C VAL A 123 -6.27 -0.29 27.07
N GLY A 124 -6.16 -0.29 28.41
CA GLY A 124 -5.68 -1.45 29.17
C GLY A 124 -6.62 -2.66 29.10
N ILE A 125 -7.93 -2.46 28.93
CA ILE A 125 -8.88 -3.56 28.69
C ILE A 125 -8.69 -4.11 27.26
N ILE A 126 -8.61 -3.23 26.27
CA ILE A 126 -8.43 -3.62 24.86
C ILE A 126 -7.13 -4.41 24.67
N LYS A 127 -6.02 -3.98 25.27
CA LYS A 127 -4.74 -4.70 25.20
C LYS A 127 -4.85 -6.14 25.73
N ARG A 128 -5.52 -6.34 26.86
CA ARG A 128 -5.71 -7.67 27.45
C ARG A 128 -6.51 -8.58 26.52
N ILE A 129 -7.64 -8.07 26.00
CA ILE A 129 -8.45 -8.80 25.03
C ILE A 129 -7.62 -9.15 23.78
N ASP A 130 -6.85 -8.19 23.25
CA ASP A 130 -6.06 -8.39 22.03
C ASP A 130 -4.92 -9.42 22.21
N GLN A 131 -4.31 -9.50 23.40
CA GLN A 131 -3.30 -10.51 23.71
C GLN A 131 -3.86 -11.94 23.62
N ASP A 132 -5.09 -12.13 24.09
CA ASP A 132 -5.81 -13.41 24.10
C ASP A 132 -6.31 -13.81 22.70
N LEU A 133 -6.41 -12.86 21.76
CA LEU A 133 -6.81 -13.14 20.38
C LEU A 133 -5.73 -13.91 19.60
N GLN A 134 -6.15 -14.76 18.67
CA GLN A 134 -5.25 -15.46 17.76
C GLN A 134 -4.47 -14.50 16.85
N THR A 135 -3.32 -14.94 16.32
CA THR A 135 -2.40 -14.14 15.49
C THR A 135 -3.05 -13.44 14.30
N GLY A 136 -4.12 -14.02 13.73
CA GLY A 136 -4.86 -13.44 12.60
C GLY A 136 -5.99 -12.48 12.98
N GLN A 137 -6.19 -12.20 14.26
CA GLN A 137 -7.26 -11.33 14.78
C GLN A 137 -6.72 -10.25 15.73
N SER A 138 -5.59 -10.52 16.40
CA SER A 138 -4.89 -9.54 17.24
C SER A 138 -4.23 -8.45 16.39
N ILE A 139 -4.56 -7.20 16.67
CA ILE A 139 -3.98 -6.02 16.02
C ILE A 139 -2.47 -5.95 16.32
N MET A 140 -2.06 -6.22 17.57
CA MET A 140 -0.63 -6.17 17.94
C MET A 140 0.20 -7.22 17.20
N LYS A 141 -0.32 -8.45 17.09
CA LYS A 141 0.36 -9.54 16.37
C LYS A 141 0.44 -9.27 14.87
N ILE A 142 -0.64 -8.74 14.27
CA ILE A 142 -0.65 -8.34 12.85
C ILE A 142 0.31 -7.18 12.61
N ALA A 143 0.30 -6.14 13.45
CA ALA A 143 1.21 -5.00 13.35
C ALA A 143 2.67 -5.44 13.41
N LYS A 144 3.02 -6.35 14.32
CA LYS A 144 4.36 -6.93 14.43
C LYS A 144 4.78 -7.61 13.12
N LYS A 145 3.92 -8.48 12.57
CA LYS A 145 4.18 -9.14 11.28
C LYS A 145 4.39 -8.13 10.15
N ILE A 146 3.55 -7.10 10.07
CA ILE A 146 3.67 -6.05 9.05
C ILE A 146 4.98 -5.27 9.22
N SER A 147 5.38 -4.96 10.45
CA SER A 147 6.65 -4.27 10.70
C SER A 147 7.87 -5.12 10.30
N GLU A 148 7.81 -6.44 10.53
CA GLU A 148 8.85 -7.38 10.09
C GLU A 148 8.91 -7.44 8.55
N GLU A 149 7.76 -7.51 7.87
CA GLU A 149 7.69 -7.46 6.40
C GLU A 149 8.35 -6.19 5.84
N ILE A 150 8.05 -5.01 6.41
CA ILE A 150 8.61 -3.73 5.96
C ILE A 150 10.14 -3.70 6.14
N GLN A 151 10.65 -4.15 7.29
CA GLN A 151 12.11 -4.21 7.54
C GLN A 151 12.83 -5.15 6.55
N THR A 152 12.20 -6.27 6.16
CA THR A 152 12.78 -7.16 5.15
C THR A 152 12.78 -6.55 3.75
N GLU A 153 11.76 -5.76 3.40
CA GLU A 153 11.68 -5.03 2.13
C GLU A 153 12.74 -3.91 2.06
N GLU A 154 12.93 -3.14 3.14
CA GLU A 154 13.97 -2.10 3.24
C GLU A 154 15.37 -2.68 3.07
N ARG A 155 15.67 -3.79 3.74
CA ARG A 155 16.97 -4.48 3.64
C ARG A 155 17.24 -5.06 2.24
N GLY A 156 16.20 -5.41 1.50
CA GLY A 156 16.28 -5.82 0.09
C GLY A 156 16.54 -4.66 -0.88
N ASN A 157 16.01 -3.46 -0.57
CA ASN A 157 16.28 -2.25 -1.35
C ASN A 157 17.70 -1.71 -1.10
N GLU A 158 18.26 -1.88 0.09
CA GLU A 158 19.68 -1.60 0.36
C GLU A 158 20.62 -2.45 -0.51
N THR A 159 20.25 -3.70 -0.82
CA THR A 159 21.00 -4.52 -1.80
C THR A 159 20.91 -4.01 -3.26
N GLU A 160 19.98 -3.10 -3.60
CA GLU A 160 19.99 -2.43 -4.91
C GLU A 160 21.20 -1.51 -5.08
N GLU A 161 21.81 -1.05 -3.99
CA GLU A 161 23.00 -0.20 -4.07
C GLU A 161 24.18 -0.99 -4.67
N ASN A 162 24.24 -2.30 -4.41
CA ASN A 162 25.19 -3.22 -5.06
C ASN A 162 24.88 -3.47 -6.54
N THR A 163 23.61 -3.51 -6.96
CA THR A 163 23.26 -3.62 -8.38
C THR A 163 23.46 -2.30 -9.12
N LYS A 164 23.16 -1.15 -8.50
CA LYS A 164 23.46 0.21 -9.01
C LYS A 164 24.96 0.41 -9.16
N ASN A 165 25.77 -0.03 -8.19
CA ASN A 165 27.24 0.01 -8.28
C ASN A 165 27.77 -0.92 -9.39
N LYS A 166 27.20 -2.13 -9.55
CA LYS A 166 27.53 -3.01 -10.69
C LYS A 166 27.19 -2.39 -12.04
N ILE A 167 26.02 -1.75 -12.17
CA ILE A 167 25.60 -1.07 -13.41
C ILE A 167 26.51 0.14 -13.69
N LYS A 168 26.83 0.93 -12.68
CA LYS A 168 27.74 2.09 -12.78
C LYS A 168 29.14 1.68 -13.21
N ASN A 169 29.67 0.59 -12.65
CA ASN A 169 30.96 0.02 -13.06
C ASN A 169 30.93 -0.51 -14.50
N LYS A 170 29.82 -1.14 -14.91
CA LYS A 170 29.62 -1.64 -16.28
C LYS A 170 29.50 -0.50 -17.31
N ILE A 171 28.90 0.63 -16.92
CA ILE A 171 28.83 1.84 -17.75
C ILE A 171 30.21 2.49 -17.89
N LEU A 172 31.00 2.58 -16.81
CA LEU A 172 32.39 3.06 -16.86
C LEU A 172 33.24 2.20 -17.82
N GLU A 173 33.12 0.88 -17.72
CA GLU A 173 33.78 -0.07 -18.63
C GLU A 173 33.38 0.14 -20.10
N TRP A 174 32.12 0.51 -20.38
CA TRP A 174 31.66 0.82 -21.75
C TRP A 174 32.11 2.18 -22.26
N VAL A 175 32.34 3.16 -21.37
CA VAL A 175 32.87 4.48 -21.73
C VAL A 175 34.36 4.39 -22.06
N GLU A 176 35.11 3.53 -21.36
CA GLU A 176 36.54 3.29 -21.60
C GLU A 176 36.79 2.38 -22.81
N LYS A 177 35.83 1.54 -23.18
CA LYS A 177 35.92 0.68 -24.35
C LYS A 177 35.82 1.51 -25.63
N GLN A 178 36.94 1.61 -26.37
CA GLN A 178 36.96 2.15 -27.74
C GLN A 178 35.99 1.34 -28.62
N MET A 179 34.84 1.94 -28.95
CA MET A 179 33.86 1.34 -29.83
C MET A 179 34.31 1.55 -31.29
N TYR A 180 34.30 0.46 -32.07
CA TYR A 180 34.64 0.49 -33.49
C TYR A 180 33.84 1.59 -34.22
N GLY A 181 34.56 2.53 -34.84
CA GLY A 181 33.98 3.61 -35.64
C GLY A 181 33.82 4.96 -34.95
N GLN A 182 34.20 5.14 -33.68
CA GLN A 182 34.31 6.48 -33.09
C GLN A 182 35.70 7.08 -33.33
N TYR A 183 35.77 8.25 -33.96
CA TYR A 183 37.01 9.04 -33.97
C TYR A 183 37.29 9.57 -32.55
N SER A 184 38.57 9.58 -32.16
CA SER A 184 39.02 10.11 -30.88
C SER A 184 38.48 11.53 -30.68
N ARG A 185 37.80 11.78 -29.55
CA ARG A 185 37.46 13.15 -29.16
C ARG A 185 38.79 13.86 -28.90
N ALA A 186 39.12 14.84 -29.74
CA ALA A 186 40.32 15.65 -29.60
C ALA A 186 40.34 16.32 -28.21
N VAL A 187 41.56 16.37 -27.66
CA VAL A 187 41.93 16.86 -26.33
C VAL A 187 41.53 18.32 -26.13
#